data_AF-A0A315V4S2-F1
#
_entry.id   AF-A0A315V4S2-F1
#
_cell.length_a   1.000
_cell.length_b   1.000
_cell.length_c   1.000
_cell.angle_alpha   90.00
_cell.angle_beta   90.00
_cell.angle_gamma   90.00
#
_symmetry.space_group_name_H-M   'P 1'
#
loop_
_entity.id
_entity.type
_entity.pdbx_description
1 polymer ?
#
loop_
_entity_poly.entity_id
_entity_poly.type
_entity_poly.pdbx_seq_one_letter_code
_entity_poly.pdbx_strand_id
1 'polypeptide(L)'
;MFIGDSTNRGMMFFLMERVNGSLQDWGRAHHTLLYQNLNRRRTQVSYSYYPRFWLEAGQRPTFRQTLLQLINRSRPLENSEQTVLVVGGVQWLNSDHLRTVHDVLDRESLSQVLVVVKSLGMGFHLPVDGIRSLSLVEGNVLPPTSCCPSDGVSLQAEIRGLFRDNAELISTARRLRFEAVDTFSVTMGRYKEFLQGRCACHFHEVEKLRSSDPAHGEASTGKKPGTRTGSHSVLDMEQEVGSKAPTFRVRGAVNQVYSEILLSRLCPGNSRQLLVLLRPGTGTSDRSGSLQNQVQ
;
A
#
# COMPACT_ATOMS: atom_id res chain seq x y z
N MET A 1 -0.72 6.05 11.43
CA MET A 1 0.59 6.32 10.81
C MET A 1 0.91 5.20 9.82
N PHE A 2 1.50 5.51 8.65
CA PHE A 2 1.92 4.54 7.64
C PHE A 2 3.39 4.76 7.26
N ILE A 3 4.17 3.68 7.16
CA ILE A 3 5.53 3.71 6.61
C ILE A 3 5.68 2.58 5.60
N GLY A 4 6.06 2.92 4.37
CA GLY A 4 6.20 1.90 3.34
C GLY A 4 6.21 2.38 1.91
N ASP A 5 6.03 1.45 0.99
CA ASP A 5 5.97 1.72 -0.45
C ASP A 5 4.61 2.33 -0.89
N SER A 6 4.42 2.47 -2.20
CA SER A 6 3.19 3.03 -2.79
C SER A 6 1.93 2.20 -2.51
N THR A 7 2.04 0.90 -2.25
CA THR A 7 0.90 0.06 -1.81
C THR A 7 0.40 0.53 -0.45
N ASN A 8 1.30 0.79 0.49
CA ASN A 8 0.92 1.30 1.82
C ASN A 8 0.22 2.66 1.70
N ARG A 9 0.64 3.50 0.75
CA ARG A 9 -0.06 4.76 0.42
C ARG A 9 -1.46 4.51 -0.15
N GLY A 10 -1.62 3.50 -1.00
CA GLY A 10 -2.92 3.07 -1.51
C GLY A 10 -3.87 2.60 -0.41
N MET A 11 -3.36 1.79 0.53
CA MET A 11 -4.13 1.35 1.70
C MET A 11 -4.53 2.53 2.59
N MET A 12 -3.63 3.50 2.75
CA MET A 12 -3.92 4.75 3.47
C MET A 12 -5.05 5.55 2.80
N PHE A 13 -4.99 5.78 1.49
CA PHE A 13 -6.04 6.50 0.78
C PHE A 13 -7.38 5.77 0.82
N PHE A 14 -7.38 4.44 0.75
CA PHE A 14 -8.60 3.65 0.89
C PHE A 14 -9.22 3.81 2.29
N LEU A 15 -8.39 3.79 3.34
CA LEU A 15 -8.84 4.05 4.71
C LEU A 15 -9.44 5.46 4.83
N MET A 16 -8.79 6.47 4.25
CA MET A 16 -9.29 7.85 4.25
C MET A 16 -10.64 7.96 3.54
N GLU A 17 -10.78 7.35 2.37
CA GLU A 17 -12.05 7.30 1.62
C GLU A 17 -13.16 6.65 2.47
N ARG A 18 -12.87 5.53 3.14
CA ARG A 18 -13.84 4.81 3.97
C ARG A 18 -14.28 5.59 5.20
N VAL A 19 -13.32 6.22 5.89
CA VAL A 19 -13.60 6.98 7.13
C VAL A 19 -14.38 8.27 6.84
N ASN A 20 -14.09 8.94 5.73
CA ASN A 20 -14.78 10.18 5.35
C ASN A 20 -16.00 9.97 4.43
N GLY A 21 -16.22 8.75 3.94
CA GLY A 21 -17.20 8.47 2.87
C GLY A 21 -16.78 8.96 1.47
N SER A 22 -15.71 9.75 1.37
CA SER A 22 -15.10 10.21 0.12
C SER A 22 -13.64 10.59 0.35
N LEU A 23 -12.79 10.50 -0.68
CA LEU A 23 -11.43 11.00 -0.64
C LEU A 23 -11.41 12.43 -1.21
N GLN A 24 -11.12 13.44 -0.39
CA GLN A 24 -11.12 14.85 -0.82
C GLN A 24 -9.71 15.35 -1.20
N ASP A 25 -8.68 14.69 -0.70
CA ASP A 25 -7.29 15.07 -0.89
C ASP A 25 -6.45 13.83 -1.19
N TRP A 26 -5.59 13.93 -2.18
CA TRP A 26 -4.61 12.91 -2.55
C TRP A 26 -3.34 13.59 -3.08
N GLY A 27 -2.19 12.96 -2.85
CA GLY A 27 -0.91 13.47 -3.36
C GLY A 27 0.09 12.36 -3.67
N ARG A 28 0.79 12.48 -4.80
CA ARG A 28 2.05 11.75 -5.05
C ARG A 28 3.17 12.53 -4.38
N ALA A 29 3.44 12.21 -3.11
CA ALA A 29 4.50 12.88 -2.37
C ALA A 29 5.67 11.94 -2.06
N HIS A 30 6.87 12.48 -2.22
CA HIS A 30 8.13 11.91 -1.73
C HIS A 30 8.49 12.42 -0.32
N HIS A 31 7.70 13.34 0.24
CA HIS A 31 7.78 13.83 1.62
C HIS A 31 6.72 13.16 2.51
N THR A 32 6.83 13.34 3.83
CA THR A 32 5.82 12.84 4.78
C THR A 32 4.48 13.53 4.52
N LEU A 33 3.44 12.77 4.19
CA LEU A 33 2.08 13.26 4.09
C LEU A 33 1.45 13.33 5.48
N LEU A 34 0.62 14.34 5.72
CA LEU A 34 -0.11 14.55 6.96
C LEU A 34 -1.52 15.07 6.68
N TYR A 35 -2.53 14.32 7.12
CA TYR A 35 -3.94 14.65 6.98
C TYR A 35 -4.59 14.70 8.37
N GLN A 36 -5.11 15.86 8.77
CA GLN A 36 -5.69 16.11 10.11
C GLN A 36 -7.21 16.34 10.08
N ASN A 37 -7.79 16.41 8.88
CA ASN A 37 -9.19 16.75 8.65
C ASN A 37 -10.10 15.52 8.47
N LEU A 38 -9.65 14.33 8.87
CA LEU A 38 -10.41 13.08 8.71
C LEU A 38 -11.39 12.88 9.87
N ASN A 39 -12.48 12.15 9.61
CA ASN A 39 -13.52 11.80 10.59
C ASN A 39 -14.04 13.02 11.38
N ARG A 40 -14.39 14.10 10.67
CA ARG A 40 -14.77 15.39 11.29
C ARG A 40 -13.68 15.94 12.23
N ARG A 41 -12.42 15.92 11.78
CA ARG A 41 -11.22 16.35 12.54
C ARG A 41 -10.94 15.53 13.81
N ARG A 42 -11.44 14.30 13.89
CA ARG A 42 -11.20 13.39 15.03
C ARG A 42 -10.11 12.37 14.75
N THR A 43 -9.63 12.29 13.51
CA THR A 43 -8.64 11.29 13.11
C THR A 43 -7.56 11.96 12.27
N GLN A 44 -6.31 11.62 12.57
CA GLN A 44 -5.15 12.04 11.81
C GLN A 44 -4.50 10.82 11.15
N VAL A 45 -4.02 11.01 9.93
CA VAL A 45 -3.26 10.00 9.19
C VAL A 45 -2.00 10.63 8.65
N SER A 46 -0.90 9.90 8.75
CA SER A 46 0.41 10.31 8.26
C SER A 46 1.03 9.18 7.45
N TYR A 47 1.85 9.53 6.46
CA TYR A 47 2.56 8.56 5.63
C TYR A 47 3.99 9.00 5.32
N SER A 48 4.94 8.09 5.49
CA SER A 48 6.32 8.27 5.02
C SER A 48 6.68 7.16 4.03
N TYR A 49 7.16 7.56 2.84
CA TYR A 49 7.64 6.61 1.85
C TYR A 49 8.99 6.02 2.29
N TYR A 50 9.10 4.70 2.27
CA TYR A 50 10.36 3.99 2.52
C TYR A 50 10.43 2.70 1.70
N PRO A 51 11.60 2.34 1.16
CA PRO A 51 12.82 3.15 1.02
C PRO A 51 12.69 4.28 -0.01
N ARG A 52 13.47 5.35 0.13
CA ARG A 52 13.48 6.47 -0.82
C ARG A 52 14.36 6.14 -2.03
N PHE A 53 13.84 5.31 -2.93
CA PHE A 53 14.59 4.77 -4.07
C PHE A 53 15.14 5.81 -5.05
N TRP A 54 14.57 7.02 -5.06
CA TRP A 54 15.04 8.14 -5.88
C TRP A 54 16.30 8.83 -5.34
N LEU A 55 16.76 8.45 -4.14
CA LEU A 55 18.03 8.90 -3.59
C LEU A 55 19.13 7.87 -3.90
N GLU A 56 20.36 8.35 -4.03
CA GLU A 56 21.55 7.50 -4.10
C GLU A 56 21.69 6.65 -2.83
N ALA A 57 22.25 5.44 -2.95
CA ALA A 57 22.32 4.47 -1.86
C ALA A 57 22.91 5.05 -0.56
N GLY A 58 24.02 5.80 -0.66
CA GLY A 58 24.66 6.46 0.49
C GLY A 58 23.89 7.63 1.10
N GLN A 59 22.91 8.19 0.39
CA GLN A 59 22.10 9.32 0.85
C GLN A 59 20.74 8.90 1.40
N ARG A 60 20.37 7.62 1.29
CA ARG A 60 19.08 7.13 1.75
C ARG A 60 19.02 7.15 3.28
N PRO A 61 17.96 7.71 3.89
CA PRO A 61 17.78 7.61 5.33
C PRO A 61 17.62 6.15 5.71
N THR A 62 18.09 5.79 6.90
CA THR A 62 17.83 4.46 7.46
C THR A 62 16.34 4.31 7.79
N PHE A 63 15.89 3.06 7.93
CA PHE A 63 14.53 2.79 8.36
C PHE A 63 14.21 3.45 9.71
N ARG A 64 15.13 3.36 10.68
CA ARG A 64 15.02 4.00 12.00
C ARG A 64 14.83 5.51 11.89
N GLN A 65 15.65 6.20 11.08
CA GLN A 65 15.53 7.64 10.86
C GLN A 65 14.17 8.01 10.26
N THR A 66 13.70 7.23 9.28
CA THR A 66 12.41 7.47 8.63
C THR A 66 11.23 7.24 9.58
N LEU A 67 11.31 6.22 10.43
CA LEU A 67 10.30 5.92 11.45
C LEU A 67 10.24 7.02 12.53
N LEU A 68 11.39 7.47 13.05
CA LEU A 68 11.46 8.58 14.00
C LEU A 68 10.91 9.87 13.40
N GLN A 69 11.26 10.17 12.14
CA GLN A 69 10.71 11.33 11.44
C GLN A 69 9.18 11.25 11.31
N LEU A 70 8.64 10.06 11.01
CA LEU A 70 7.19 9.84 10.93
C LEU A 70 6.52 10.07 12.29
N ILE A 71 7.05 9.46 13.36
CA ILE A 71 6.52 9.61 14.73
C ILE A 71 6.51 11.08 15.13
N ASN A 72 7.65 11.78 14.99
CA ASN A 72 7.78 13.18 15.38
C ASN A 72 6.82 14.10 14.62
N ARG A 73 6.62 13.88 13.31
CA ARG A 73 5.66 14.66 12.50
C ARG A 73 4.20 14.30 12.76
N SER A 74 3.94 13.15 13.36
CA SER A 74 2.59 12.68 13.66
C SER A 74 2.12 13.08 15.06
N ARG A 75 2.97 13.72 15.87
CA ARG A 75 2.59 14.17 17.22
C ARG A 75 1.44 15.21 17.14
N PRO A 76 0.55 15.25 18.14
CA PRO A 76 0.53 14.42 19.35
C PRO A 76 0.09 12.97 19.08
N LEU A 77 0.68 12.01 19.80
CA LEU A 77 0.34 10.59 19.71
C LEU A 77 -0.02 10.06 21.10
N GLU A 78 -1.08 9.26 21.17
CA GLU A 78 -1.49 8.57 22.38
C GLU A 78 -0.86 7.17 22.42
N ASN A 79 -0.36 6.75 23.58
CA ASN A 79 0.14 5.40 23.79
C ASN A 79 -1.02 4.43 24.06
N SER A 80 -1.78 4.10 23.01
CA SER A 80 -2.90 3.17 23.07
C SER A 80 -3.14 2.52 21.70
N GLU A 81 -3.99 1.48 21.67
CA GLU A 81 -4.38 0.80 20.42
C GLU A 81 -5.17 1.70 19.46
N GLN A 82 -5.60 2.90 19.90
CA GLN A 82 -6.19 3.92 19.04
C GLN A 82 -5.15 4.60 18.13
N THR A 83 -3.88 4.58 18.53
CA THR A 83 -2.77 4.94 17.66
C THR A 83 -2.33 3.68 16.92
N VAL A 84 -2.36 3.74 15.59
CA VAL A 84 -2.02 2.62 14.72
C VAL A 84 -0.79 2.94 13.87
N LEU A 85 0.17 2.03 13.82
CA LEU A 85 1.31 2.06 12.91
C LEU A 85 1.20 0.92 11.90
N VAL A 86 1.01 1.26 10.63
CA VAL A 86 1.03 0.30 9.52
C VAL A 86 2.41 0.35 8.85
N VAL A 87 3.15 -0.76 8.93
CA VAL A 87 4.49 -0.91 8.34
C VAL A 87 4.40 -1.91 7.21
N GLY A 88 4.95 -1.59 6.04
CA GLY A 88 4.92 -2.56 4.95
C GLY A 88 5.80 -2.22 3.77
N GLY A 89 6.27 -3.26 3.11
CA GLY A 89 7.29 -3.13 2.09
C GLY A 89 7.35 -4.34 1.20
N VAL A 90 7.12 -4.16 -0.10
CA VAL A 90 7.33 -5.24 -1.05
C VAL A 90 8.85 -5.50 -1.14
N GLN A 91 9.24 -6.71 -0.75
CA GLN A 91 10.58 -7.32 -0.87
C GLN A 91 11.73 -6.77 0.00
N TRP A 92 11.61 -5.60 0.65
CA TRP A 92 12.67 -5.06 1.52
C TRP A 92 12.43 -5.27 3.02
N LEU A 93 11.19 -5.51 3.45
CA LEU A 93 10.86 -5.65 4.87
C LEU A 93 11.37 -6.99 5.42
N ASN A 94 11.96 -6.98 6.62
CA ASN A 94 12.52 -8.18 7.25
C ASN A 94 12.41 -8.10 8.79
N SER A 95 12.87 -9.14 9.47
CA SER A 95 12.81 -9.26 10.94
C SER A 95 13.55 -8.13 11.68
N ASP A 96 14.66 -7.60 11.14
CA ASP A 96 15.43 -6.52 11.78
C ASP A 96 14.69 -5.19 11.72
N HIS A 97 13.93 -4.95 10.66
CA HIS A 97 13.02 -3.82 10.59
C HIS A 97 11.93 -3.91 11.67
N LEU A 98 11.35 -5.10 11.89
CA LEU A 98 10.33 -5.27 12.94
C LEU A 98 10.91 -5.08 14.35
N ARG A 99 12.13 -5.58 14.60
CA ARG A 99 12.88 -5.29 15.83
C ARG A 99 13.11 -3.79 16.01
N THR A 100 13.49 -3.10 14.94
CA THR A 100 13.65 -1.64 14.94
C THR A 100 12.36 -0.91 15.27
N VAL A 101 11.20 -1.37 14.75
CA VAL A 101 9.88 -0.81 15.11
C VAL A 101 9.64 -0.94 16.61
N HIS A 102 9.83 -2.15 17.16
CA HIS A 102 9.64 -2.41 18.58
C HIS A 102 10.53 -1.50 19.45
N ASP A 103 11.84 -1.45 19.15
CA ASP A 103 12.79 -0.63 19.89
C ASP A 103 12.47 0.87 19.85
N VAL A 104 12.02 1.37 18.69
CA VAL A 104 11.70 2.79 18.53
C VAL A 104 10.42 3.14 19.29
N LEU A 105 9.38 2.31 19.18
CA LEU A 105 8.13 2.55 19.91
C LEU A 105 8.36 2.51 21.43
N ASP A 106 9.20 1.59 21.91
CA ASP A 106 9.53 1.51 23.33
C ASP A 106 10.23 2.78 23.83
N ARG A 107 11.25 3.25 23.12
CA ARG A 107 11.99 4.48 23.46
C ARG A 107 11.15 5.75 23.36
N GLU A 108 10.15 5.77 22.49
CA GLU A 108 9.24 6.91 22.32
C GLU A 108 8.03 6.85 23.27
N SER A 109 8.00 5.89 24.21
CA SER A 109 6.88 5.63 25.13
C SER A 109 5.56 5.34 24.40
N LEU A 110 5.63 4.58 23.32
CA LEU A 110 4.54 4.21 22.41
C LEU A 110 4.36 2.68 22.31
N SER A 111 4.79 1.91 23.31
CA SER A 111 4.76 0.43 23.29
C SER A 111 3.35 -0.19 23.21
N GLN A 112 2.28 0.59 23.46
CA GLN A 112 0.88 0.15 23.37
C GLN A 112 0.22 0.51 22.02
N VAL A 113 0.95 1.11 21.09
CA VAL A 113 0.48 1.37 19.72
C VAL A 113 0.18 0.05 19.02
N LEU A 114 -0.96 -0.03 18.32
CA LEU A 114 -1.27 -1.16 17.47
C LEU A 114 -0.38 -1.14 16.23
N VAL A 115 0.49 -2.14 16.09
CA VAL A 115 1.33 -2.30 14.90
C VAL A 115 0.73 -3.34 13.97
N VAL A 116 0.49 -2.95 12.71
CA VAL A 116 0.03 -3.85 11.66
C VAL A 116 1.11 -3.96 10.57
N VAL A 117 1.62 -5.16 10.37
CA VAL A 117 2.64 -5.48 9.38
C VAL A 117 1.95 -5.94 8.09
N LYS A 118 2.01 -5.13 7.03
CA LYS A 118 1.76 -5.60 5.66
C LYS A 118 3.02 -6.36 5.22
N SER A 119 2.86 -7.66 5.01
CA SER A 119 3.98 -8.57 4.70
C SER A 119 4.55 -8.34 3.30
N LEU A 120 5.36 -9.28 2.81
CA LEU A 120 5.92 -9.20 1.47
C LEU A 120 4.80 -9.26 0.42
N GLY A 121 5.05 -8.73 -0.78
CA GLY A 121 4.17 -8.88 -1.93
C GLY A 121 4.89 -9.63 -3.05
N MET A 122 4.15 -10.38 -3.85
CA MET A 122 4.59 -10.73 -5.19
C MET A 122 4.38 -9.51 -6.08
N GLY A 123 5.48 -8.91 -6.51
CA GLY A 123 5.49 -7.76 -7.40
C GLY A 123 6.87 -7.68 -8.02
N PHE A 124 6.94 -7.49 -9.32
CA PHE A 124 8.21 -7.42 -10.04
C PHE A 124 8.83 -6.06 -9.79
N HIS A 125 9.58 -5.90 -8.70
CA HIS A 125 10.40 -4.71 -8.51
C HIS A 125 11.33 -4.55 -9.69
N LEU A 126 11.30 -3.36 -10.32
CA LEU A 126 12.46 -2.93 -11.08
C LEU A 126 13.64 -2.97 -10.10
N PRO A 127 14.76 -3.63 -10.46
CA PRO A 127 15.89 -3.72 -9.56
C PRO A 127 16.32 -2.32 -9.15
N VAL A 128 16.45 -2.11 -7.84
CA VAL A 128 16.98 -0.87 -7.26
C VAL A 128 18.25 -1.22 -6.52
N ASP A 129 19.32 -0.48 -6.79
CA ASP A 129 20.59 -0.64 -6.10
C ASP A 129 20.41 -0.63 -4.58
N GLY A 130 21.10 -1.53 -3.88
CA GLY A 130 21.01 -1.69 -2.43
C GLY A 130 19.68 -2.24 -1.88
N ILE A 131 18.75 -2.69 -2.74
CA ILE A 131 17.45 -3.23 -2.34
C ILE A 131 17.21 -4.57 -3.02
N ARG A 132 16.87 -5.58 -2.22
CA ARG A 132 16.53 -6.90 -2.74
C ARG A 132 15.38 -6.79 -3.75
N SER A 133 15.62 -7.35 -4.93
CA SER A 133 14.66 -7.46 -6.03
C SER A 133 14.74 -8.87 -6.61
N LEU A 134 13.66 -9.39 -7.17
CA LEU A 134 13.66 -10.68 -7.88
C LEU A 134 14.36 -10.56 -9.22
N SER A 135 15.14 -11.57 -9.61
CA SER A 135 15.76 -11.64 -10.92
C SER A 135 14.80 -12.34 -11.89
N LEU A 136 14.29 -11.57 -12.85
CA LEU A 136 13.51 -12.11 -13.97
C LEU A 136 14.46 -12.69 -15.01
N VAL A 137 15.12 -13.80 -14.72
CA VAL A 137 15.74 -14.60 -15.78
C VAL A 137 14.63 -15.44 -16.40
N GLU A 138 13.95 -14.88 -17.40
CA GLU A 138 13.12 -15.68 -18.31
C GLU A 138 14.03 -16.66 -19.04
N GLY A 139 13.79 -17.96 -18.83
CA GLY A 139 14.44 -19.01 -19.59
C GLY A 139 14.00 -18.92 -21.05
N ASN A 140 14.78 -18.20 -21.86
CA ASN A 140 15.09 -18.43 -23.28
C ASN A 140 15.79 -17.21 -23.87
N VAL A 141 17.03 -16.93 -23.44
CA VAL A 141 17.98 -16.12 -24.21
C VAL A 141 19.33 -16.83 -24.15
N LEU A 142 19.95 -16.98 -25.33
CA LEU A 142 21.27 -17.58 -25.53
C LEU A 142 22.33 -17.05 -24.55
N PRO A 143 23.42 -17.81 -24.29
CA PRO A 143 24.39 -17.45 -23.26
C PRO A 143 25.12 -16.14 -23.62
N PRO A 144 25.28 -15.18 -22.69
CA PRO A 144 26.27 -14.15 -22.87
C PRO A 144 27.63 -14.75 -22.53
N THR A 145 28.50 -14.78 -23.54
CA THR A 145 29.94 -14.83 -23.33
C THR A 145 30.36 -13.71 -22.37
N SER A 146 31.01 -14.11 -21.27
CA SER A 146 31.83 -13.31 -20.34
C SER A 146 31.16 -12.12 -19.62
N CYS A 147 31.10 -12.20 -18.28
CA CYS A 147 31.88 -11.31 -17.38
C CYS A 147 31.42 -11.31 -15.90
N CYS A 148 30.39 -12.03 -15.48
CA CYS A 148 30.03 -12.15 -14.05
C CYS A 148 29.54 -13.57 -13.69
N PRO A 149 29.73 -14.06 -12.45
CA PRO A 149 29.26 -15.39 -12.06
C PRO A 149 27.74 -15.40 -12.07
N SER A 150 27.18 -16.13 -13.02
CA SER A 150 25.77 -16.47 -13.09
C SER A 150 25.49 -17.59 -12.10
N ASP A 151 25.23 -17.23 -10.84
CA ASP A 151 24.51 -18.11 -9.92
C ASP A 151 23.07 -18.19 -10.42
N GLY A 152 22.82 -19.13 -11.34
CA GLY A 152 21.53 -19.37 -11.98
C GLY A 152 20.48 -19.87 -10.98
N VAL A 153 20.00 -18.99 -10.11
CA VAL A 153 18.85 -19.27 -9.25
C VAL A 153 17.60 -19.23 -10.12
N SER A 154 16.96 -20.39 -10.29
CA SER A 154 15.65 -20.47 -10.95
C SER A 154 14.65 -19.54 -10.27
N LEU A 155 13.78 -18.89 -11.04
CA LEU A 155 12.63 -18.12 -10.53
C LEU A 155 11.84 -18.90 -9.45
N GLN A 156 11.74 -20.23 -9.60
CA GLN A 156 11.07 -21.07 -8.61
C GLN A 156 11.83 -21.14 -7.27
N ALA A 157 13.16 -21.13 -7.28
CA ALA A 157 13.98 -21.07 -6.08
C ALA A 157 13.90 -19.69 -5.42
N GLU A 158 13.86 -18.59 -6.19
CA GLU A 158 13.65 -17.25 -5.64
C GLU A 158 12.28 -17.10 -4.98
N ILE A 159 11.23 -17.61 -5.62
CA ILE A 159 9.86 -17.61 -5.08
C ILE A 159 9.80 -18.41 -3.78
N ARG A 160 10.43 -19.59 -3.73
CA ARG A 160 10.55 -20.40 -2.50
C ARG A 160 11.31 -19.64 -1.41
N GLY A 161 12.35 -18.90 -1.78
CA GLY A 161 13.07 -18.00 -0.89
C GLY A 161 12.14 -16.96 -0.26
N LEU A 162 11.43 -16.19 -1.09
CA LEU A 162 10.48 -15.19 -0.60
C LEU A 162 9.37 -15.76 0.27
N PHE A 163 8.89 -16.97 -0.03
CA PHE A 163 7.90 -17.63 0.82
C PHE A 163 8.46 -17.90 2.22
N ARG A 164 9.71 -18.38 2.34
CA ARG A 164 10.38 -18.56 3.63
C ARG A 164 10.58 -17.23 4.36
N ASP A 165 11.02 -16.21 3.65
CA ASP A 165 11.26 -14.88 4.24
C ASP A 165 9.95 -14.26 4.74
N ASN A 166 8.85 -14.42 4.00
CA ASN A 166 7.52 -13.98 4.42
C ASN A 166 7.04 -14.74 5.66
N ALA A 167 7.25 -16.07 5.70
CA ALA A 167 6.91 -16.88 6.86
C ALA A 167 7.70 -16.44 8.10
N GLU A 168 8.99 -16.14 7.95
CA GLU A 168 9.83 -15.64 9.04
C GLU A 168 9.39 -14.24 9.49
N LEU A 169 9.09 -13.34 8.55
CA LEU A 169 8.57 -12.00 8.85
C LEU A 169 7.27 -12.08 9.67
N ILE A 170 6.31 -12.91 9.24
CA ILE A 170 5.04 -13.12 9.96
C ILE A 170 5.29 -13.74 11.34
N SER A 171 6.20 -14.71 11.44
CA SER A 171 6.57 -15.31 12.72
C SER A 171 7.20 -14.29 13.67
N THR A 172 8.04 -13.39 13.18
CA THR A 172 8.64 -12.31 13.96
C THR A 172 7.58 -11.31 14.43
N ALA A 173 6.65 -10.93 13.55
CA ALA A 173 5.53 -10.05 13.91
C ALA A 173 4.73 -10.63 15.08
N ARG A 174 4.37 -11.93 15.03
CA ARG A 174 3.67 -12.60 16.13
C ARG A 174 4.45 -12.61 17.44
N ARG A 175 5.75 -12.88 17.41
CA ARG A 175 6.61 -12.84 18.61
C ARG A 175 6.66 -11.45 19.25
N LEU A 176 6.60 -10.40 18.42
CA LEU A 176 6.56 -9.01 18.86
C LEU A 176 5.13 -8.51 19.17
N ARG A 177 4.12 -9.39 19.14
CA ARG A 177 2.68 -9.07 19.31
C ARG A 177 2.15 -8.04 18.31
N PHE A 178 2.70 -8.04 17.10
CA PHE A 178 2.19 -7.25 15.99
C PHE A 178 1.16 -8.07 15.19
N GLU A 179 0.16 -7.38 14.65
CA GLU A 179 -0.76 -7.95 13.67
C GLU A 179 -0.07 -8.06 12.30
N ALA A 180 -0.50 -9.03 11.49
CA ALA A 180 0.05 -9.22 10.15
C ALA A 180 -1.05 -9.39 9.10
N VAL A 181 -0.92 -8.65 8.00
CA VAL A 181 -1.67 -8.83 6.76
C VAL A 181 -0.76 -9.59 5.80
N ASP A 182 -1.04 -10.88 5.59
CA ASP A 182 -0.25 -11.73 4.66
C ASP A 182 -0.57 -11.37 3.21
N THR A 183 0.12 -10.36 2.70
CA THR A 183 -0.07 -9.88 1.34
C THR A 183 0.57 -10.79 0.30
N PHE A 184 1.54 -11.62 0.69
CA PHE A 184 2.31 -12.50 -0.20
C PHE A 184 1.41 -13.61 -0.74
N SER A 185 0.66 -14.28 0.13
CA SER A 185 -0.27 -15.34 -0.28
C SER A 185 -1.35 -14.80 -1.23
N VAL A 186 -1.86 -13.60 -0.98
CA VAL A 186 -2.87 -12.93 -1.83
C VAL A 186 -2.30 -12.57 -3.20
N THR A 187 -1.07 -12.06 -3.25
CA THR A 187 -0.42 -11.67 -4.52
C THR A 187 0.06 -12.87 -5.32
N MET A 188 0.59 -13.91 -4.67
CA MET A 188 0.98 -15.16 -5.32
C MET A 188 -0.19 -15.78 -6.08
N GLY A 189 -1.37 -15.86 -5.44
CA GLY A 189 -2.56 -16.47 -6.05
C GLY A 189 -3.09 -15.71 -7.28
N ARG A 190 -2.73 -14.44 -7.43
CA ARG A 190 -3.23 -13.54 -8.47
C ARG A 190 -2.12 -12.98 -9.35
N TYR A 191 -0.99 -13.69 -9.46
CA TYR A 191 0.18 -13.12 -10.11
C TYR A 191 0.00 -12.80 -11.60
N LYS A 192 -0.94 -13.48 -12.27
CA LYS A 192 -1.30 -13.21 -13.67
C LYS A 192 -2.19 -11.98 -13.84
N GLU A 193 -2.78 -11.49 -12.74
CA GLU A 193 -3.66 -10.33 -12.73
C GLU A 193 -2.89 -9.02 -12.44
N PHE A 194 -1.58 -9.10 -12.30
CA PHE A 194 -0.73 -7.93 -12.29
C PHE A 194 -0.83 -7.23 -13.63
N LEU A 195 -1.36 -6.01 -13.63
CA LEU A 195 -1.19 -5.10 -14.75
C LEU A 195 0.31 -5.04 -15.03
N GLN A 196 0.72 -5.37 -16.27
CA GLN A 196 2.04 -5.03 -16.79
C GLN A 196 2.16 -3.50 -16.81
N GLY A 197 2.48 -2.91 -15.66
CA GLY A 197 2.69 -1.49 -15.49
C GLY A 197 4.15 -1.14 -15.65
N ARG A 198 4.44 0.12 -16.02
CA ARG A 198 5.80 0.66 -16.06
C ARG A 198 6.47 0.78 -14.67
N CYS A 199 5.76 0.44 -13.58
CA CYS A 199 6.26 0.45 -12.21
C CYS A 199 5.65 -0.70 -11.39
N ALA A 200 6.51 -1.36 -10.62
CA ALA A 200 6.32 -2.62 -9.87
C ALA A 200 5.31 -2.66 -8.72
N CYS A 201 4.84 -1.51 -8.23
CA CYS A 201 4.26 -1.42 -6.87
C CYS A 201 2.87 -0.76 -6.82
N HIS A 202 2.36 -0.30 -7.96
CA HIS A 202 1.08 0.43 -7.99
C HIS A 202 -0.09 -0.56 -8.06
N PHE A 203 -0.47 -1.14 -6.92
CA PHE A 203 -1.70 -1.91 -6.80
C PHE A 203 -2.96 -1.04 -6.68
N HIS A 204 -2.80 0.29 -6.83
CA HIS A 204 -3.91 1.22 -6.82
C HIS A 204 -3.74 2.36 -7.83
N GLU A 205 -4.88 2.90 -8.24
CA GLU A 205 -5.03 4.16 -8.96
C GLU A 205 -5.99 5.06 -8.18
N VAL A 206 -5.81 6.38 -8.28
CA VAL A 206 -6.73 7.37 -7.73
C VAL A 206 -7.40 8.10 -8.88
N GLU A 207 -8.71 7.89 -9.05
CA GLU A 207 -9.52 8.50 -10.10
C GLU A 207 -10.21 9.75 -9.56
N LYS A 208 -10.19 10.85 -10.33
CA LYS A 208 -10.95 12.07 -10.01
C LYS A 208 -12.41 11.87 -10.46
N LEU A 209 -13.34 11.90 -9.53
CA LEU A 209 -14.77 11.91 -9.83
C LEU A 209 -15.17 13.31 -10.32
N ARG A 210 -15.88 13.37 -11.45
CA ARG A 210 -16.45 14.64 -11.93
C ARG A 210 -17.56 15.07 -10.97
N SER A 211 -17.52 16.31 -10.51
CA SER A 211 -18.69 16.95 -9.90
C SER A 211 -19.81 16.92 -10.93
N SER A 212 -20.94 16.31 -10.59
CA SER A 212 -22.13 16.37 -11.41
C SER A 212 -22.69 17.79 -11.35
N ASP A 213 -22.28 18.64 -12.29
CA ASP A 213 -22.97 19.89 -12.57
C ASP A 213 -24.19 19.60 -13.47
N PRO A 214 -25.32 20.30 -13.29
CA PRO A 214 -26.50 20.10 -14.12
C PRO A 214 -26.20 20.49 -15.58
N ALA A 215 -26.67 19.66 -16.50
CA ALA A 215 -26.52 19.89 -17.93
C ALA A 215 -27.31 21.13 -18.38
N HIS A 216 -26.61 22.26 -18.50
CA HIS A 216 -26.97 23.43 -19.29
C HIS A 216 -25.63 24.04 -19.74
N GLY A 217 -25.30 24.33 -20.98
CA GLY A 217 -26.04 24.63 -22.19
C GLY A 217 -25.13 25.64 -22.92
N GLU A 218 -24.79 25.33 -24.17
CA GLU A 218 -24.24 26.23 -25.19
C GLU A 218 -22.78 26.76 -25.13
N ALA A 219 -22.09 26.40 -26.22
CA ALA A 219 -20.89 26.92 -26.86
C ALA A 219 -20.38 28.32 -26.48
N SER A 220 -19.05 28.44 -26.31
CA SER A 220 -18.23 29.33 -27.16
C SER A 220 -16.73 29.05 -27.06
N THR A 221 -16.05 29.53 -28.08
CA THR A 221 -14.72 29.28 -28.64
C THR A 221 -13.49 29.69 -27.81
N GLY A 222 -12.44 28.84 -27.87
CA GLY A 222 -11.08 29.23 -28.30
C GLY A 222 -10.17 30.05 -27.37
N LYS A 223 -9.10 29.42 -26.85
CA LYS A 223 -7.67 29.78 -27.03
C LYS A 223 -6.76 29.04 -26.03
N LYS A 224 -5.72 28.38 -26.55
CA LYS A 224 -4.42 28.18 -25.86
C LYS A 224 -3.63 29.50 -26.00
N PRO A 225 -2.75 29.93 -25.08
CA PRO A 225 -1.51 29.20 -24.75
C PRO A 225 -0.96 29.43 -23.31
N GLY A 226 0.18 28.79 -23.01
CA GLY A 226 1.21 29.42 -22.17
C GLY A 226 1.66 28.67 -20.92
N THR A 227 2.73 27.91 -21.07
CA THR A 227 3.62 27.45 -19.99
C THR A 227 4.21 28.64 -19.24
N ARG A 228 4.09 28.71 -17.92
CA ARG A 228 5.01 29.48 -17.08
C ARG A 228 5.10 28.95 -15.65
N THR A 229 6.32 28.59 -15.30
CA THR A 229 6.86 28.38 -13.95
C THR A 229 6.64 29.61 -13.07
N GLY A 230 6.15 29.40 -11.85
CA GLY A 230 6.00 30.45 -10.84
C GLY A 230 5.67 29.88 -9.46
N SER A 231 6.58 30.11 -8.53
CA SER A 231 6.41 29.96 -7.09
C SER A 231 5.16 30.70 -6.62
N HIS A 232 4.33 30.08 -5.77
CA HIS A 232 3.24 30.79 -5.09
C HIS A 232 3.35 30.58 -3.57
N SER A 233 3.89 31.63 -2.95
CA SER A 233 3.61 32.04 -1.59
C SER A 233 2.11 32.13 -1.34
N VAL A 234 1.70 31.67 -0.17
CA VAL A 234 0.41 31.91 0.46
C VAL A 234 0.18 33.42 0.57
N LEU A 235 -0.98 33.91 0.11
CA LEU A 235 -1.84 34.90 0.76
C LEU A 235 -3.03 35.26 -0.16
N ASP A 236 -4.24 35.12 0.41
CA ASP A 236 -5.58 35.64 0.10
C ASP A 236 -6.10 35.80 -1.34
N MET A 237 -7.18 35.05 -1.65
CA MET A 237 -8.39 35.61 -2.28
C MET A 237 -9.65 34.79 -1.91
N GLU A 238 -10.54 35.48 -1.20
CA GLU A 238 -12.00 35.45 -1.20
C GLU A 238 -12.74 34.27 -1.89
N GLN A 239 -13.34 33.44 -1.03
CA GLN A 239 -14.67 32.83 -1.14
C GLN A 239 -15.41 32.84 -2.51
N GLU A 240 -15.17 31.80 -3.33
CA GLU A 240 -16.20 31.29 -4.25
C GLU A 240 -16.97 30.12 -3.58
N VAL A 241 -18.18 30.41 -3.14
CA VAL A 241 -19.18 29.42 -2.71
C VAL A 241 -19.80 28.82 -3.98
N GLY A 242 -19.40 27.60 -4.37
CA GLY A 242 -20.14 26.89 -5.41
C GLY A 242 -19.52 25.65 -6.04
N SER A 243 -18.20 25.49 -6.04
CA SER A 243 -17.57 24.29 -6.60
C SER A 243 -17.41 23.22 -5.51
N LYS A 244 -18.22 22.15 -5.56
CA LYS A 244 -17.97 20.97 -4.71
C LYS A 244 -16.53 20.53 -4.93
N ALA A 245 -15.74 20.50 -3.85
CA ALA A 245 -14.36 20.06 -3.91
C ALA A 245 -14.28 18.71 -4.66
N PRO A 246 -13.29 18.52 -5.54
CA PRO A 246 -13.18 17.29 -6.31
C PRO A 246 -13.10 16.10 -5.36
N THR A 247 -13.91 15.09 -5.62
CA THR A 247 -13.86 13.83 -4.89
C THR A 247 -13.05 12.83 -5.69
N PHE A 248 -12.32 11.98 -5.00
CA PHE A 248 -11.46 10.97 -5.58
C PHE A 248 -11.95 9.58 -5.14
N ARG A 249 -11.61 8.56 -5.93
CA ARG A 249 -11.87 7.15 -5.63
C ARG A 249 -10.60 6.33 -5.79
N VAL A 250 -10.30 5.48 -4.81
CA VAL A 250 -9.20 4.53 -4.91
C VAL A 250 -9.69 3.28 -5.65
N ARG A 251 -9.01 2.91 -6.74
CA ARG A 251 -9.27 1.69 -7.52
C ARG A 251 -8.08 0.75 -7.41
N GLY A 252 -8.33 -0.55 -7.58
CA GLY A 252 -7.31 -1.59 -7.58
C GLY A 252 -7.73 -2.78 -6.72
N ALA A 253 -8.10 -3.89 -7.35
CA ALA A 253 -8.69 -5.04 -6.65
C ALA A 253 -7.77 -5.64 -5.57
N VAL A 254 -6.47 -5.68 -5.83
CA VAL A 254 -5.47 -6.20 -4.88
C VAL A 254 -5.33 -5.28 -3.67
N ASN A 255 -5.14 -3.98 -3.88
CA ASN A 255 -5.02 -3.03 -2.78
C ASN A 255 -6.34 -2.91 -1.99
N GLN A 256 -7.49 -3.05 -2.66
CA GLN A 256 -8.77 -3.14 -1.99
C GLN A 256 -8.82 -4.33 -1.03
N VAL A 257 -8.44 -5.54 -1.48
CA VAL A 257 -8.37 -6.72 -0.60
C VAL A 257 -7.46 -6.48 0.61
N TYR A 258 -6.27 -5.91 0.39
CA TYR A 258 -5.36 -5.56 1.50
C TYR A 258 -5.98 -4.61 2.50
N SER A 259 -6.68 -3.60 1.99
CA SER A 259 -7.29 -2.56 2.80
C SER A 259 -8.48 -3.11 3.60
N GLU A 260 -9.29 -4.01 3.03
CA GLU A 260 -10.36 -4.69 3.76
C GLU A 260 -9.81 -5.61 4.86
N ILE A 261 -8.75 -6.36 4.57
CA ILE A 261 -8.07 -7.17 5.58
C ILE A 261 -7.51 -6.26 6.68
N LEU A 262 -6.84 -5.16 6.33
CA LEU A 262 -6.37 -4.18 7.31
C LEU A 262 -7.53 -3.67 8.17
N LEU A 263 -8.63 -3.22 7.57
CA LEU A 263 -9.81 -2.73 8.30
C LEU A 263 -10.36 -3.76 9.29
N SER A 264 -10.37 -5.05 8.92
CA SER A 264 -10.78 -6.12 9.84
C SER A 264 -9.88 -6.25 11.07
N ARG A 265 -8.57 -5.94 10.93
CA ARG A 265 -7.62 -5.91 12.06
C ARG A 265 -7.76 -4.67 12.92
N LEU A 266 -8.12 -3.54 12.31
CA LEU A 266 -8.37 -2.29 13.05
C LEU A 266 -9.72 -2.29 13.77
N CYS A 267 -10.68 -3.09 13.30
CA CYS A 267 -12.06 -3.11 13.81
C CYS A 267 -12.54 -4.55 14.08
N PRO A 268 -12.00 -5.24 15.10
CA PRO A 268 -12.29 -6.65 15.37
C PRO A 268 -13.79 -6.95 15.59
N GLY A 269 -14.58 -5.97 16.05
CA GLY A 269 -16.03 -6.09 16.24
C GLY A 269 -16.88 -6.22 14.96
N ASN A 270 -16.33 -5.98 13.76
CA ASN A 270 -17.06 -6.00 12.49
C ASN A 270 -16.69 -7.17 11.55
N SER A 271 -15.93 -8.15 12.05
CA SER A 271 -15.25 -9.20 11.26
C SER A 271 -16.15 -10.22 10.52
N ARG A 272 -17.49 -10.07 10.55
CA ARG A 272 -18.41 -11.05 9.93
C ARG A 272 -18.49 -11.00 8.40
N GLN A 273 -17.89 -10.02 7.72
CA GLN A 273 -17.97 -9.88 6.25
C GLN A 273 -16.74 -10.34 5.45
N LEU A 274 -15.60 -10.66 6.09
CA LEU A 274 -14.36 -10.95 5.36
C LEU A 274 -14.31 -12.36 4.73
N LEU A 275 -15.23 -13.27 5.07
CA LEU A 275 -15.20 -14.67 4.64
C LEU A 275 -15.57 -14.91 3.16
N VAL A 276 -16.05 -13.88 2.45
CA VAL A 276 -16.58 -14.04 1.09
C VAL A 276 -15.51 -13.88 -0.01
N LEU A 277 -14.37 -13.25 0.27
CA LEU A 277 -13.38 -12.87 -0.76
C LEU A 277 -12.23 -13.87 -0.97
N LEU A 278 -12.17 -14.96 -0.21
CA LEU A 278 -11.08 -15.96 -0.31
C LEU A 278 -11.52 -17.33 -0.85
N ARG A 279 -12.76 -17.49 -1.32
CA ARG A 279 -13.15 -18.70 -2.05
C ARG A 279 -12.60 -18.63 -3.48
N PRO A 280 -11.82 -19.63 -3.95
CA PRO A 280 -11.54 -19.78 -5.36
C PRO A 280 -12.87 -19.92 -6.10
N GLY A 281 -13.04 -19.20 -7.21
CA GLY A 281 -14.25 -19.27 -8.02
C GLY A 281 -14.54 -20.71 -8.44
N THR A 282 -15.62 -21.29 -7.92
CA THR A 282 -16.21 -22.48 -8.52
C THR A 282 -16.78 -22.06 -9.86
N GLY A 283 -16.10 -22.49 -10.92
CA GLY A 283 -16.56 -22.31 -12.29
C GLY A 283 -18.00 -22.78 -12.43
N THR A 284 -18.80 -21.95 -13.07
CA THR A 284 -20.12 -22.30 -13.57
C THR A 284 -19.98 -23.45 -14.55
N SER A 285 -20.40 -24.65 -14.13
CA SER A 285 -20.85 -25.68 -15.05
C SER A 285 -22.30 -25.96 -14.73
N ASP A 286 -23.18 -25.36 -15.51
CA ASP A 286 -24.53 -25.86 -15.71
C ASP A 286 -24.43 -27.27 -16.28
N ARG A 287 -24.94 -28.25 -15.53
CA ARG A 287 -25.70 -29.35 -16.10
C ARG A 287 -26.65 -29.91 -15.06
N SER A 288 -27.92 -29.65 -15.32
CA SER A 288 -29.07 -30.36 -14.80
C SER A 288 -28.89 -31.88 -14.86
N GLY A 289 -29.26 -32.56 -13.78
CA GLY A 289 -29.22 -34.00 -13.67
C GLY A 289 -29.66 -34.46 -12.28
N SER A 290 -30.97 -34.44 -12.05
CA SER A 290 -31.64 -35.15 -10.96
C SER A 290 -31.32 -36.65 -11.02
N LEU A 291 -31.00 -37.26 -9.87
CA LEU A 291 -31.27 -38.65 -9.43
C LEU A 291 -30.58 -38.83 -8.05
N GLN A 292 -31.32 -38.69 -6.94
CA GLN A 292 -31.90 -39.78 -6.13
C GLN A 292 -30.90 -40.77 -5.52
N ASN A 293 -30.87 -40.77 -4.18
CA ASN A 293 -30.73 -41.87 -3.22
C ASN A 293 -30.02 -43.19 -3.62
N GLN A 294 -28.99 -43.55 -2.85
CA GLN A 294 -28.87 -44.77 -2.00
C GLN A 294 -27.39 -44.89 -1.55
N VAL A 295 -27.07 -44.85 -0.25
CA VAL A 295 -26.91 -46.02 0.65
C VAL A 295 -26.04 -47.13 0.04
N GLN A 296 -24.72 -47.09 0.29
CA GLN A 296 -23.97 -48.07 1.11
C GLN A 296 -22.51 -47.61 1.27
#